data_AF-A0A7R8CEQ2-F1
#
_entry.id   AF-A0A7R8CEQ2-F1
#
_cell.length_a   1.000
_cell.length_b   1.000
_cell.length_c   1.000
_cell.angle_alpha   90.00
_cell.angle_beta   90.00
_cell.angle_gamma   90.00
#
_symmetry.space_group_name_H-M   'P 1'
#
loop_
_entity.id
_entity.type
_entity.pdbx_description
1 polymer ?
#
loop_
_entity_poly.entity_id
_entity_poly.type
_entity_poly.pdbx_seq_one_letter_code
_entity_poly.pdbx_strand_id
1 'polypeptide(L)'
;MAKAIEKKRNTLVLSLVLERSITSMDEEISGGKLPINELGIRSYIQGRRNFYPKLIDEKKYSKIPIVNSNDSSVASSELIIKNEQLLKEYNTFKDTVTAGDILFVAEPFVFVPSTATRGLRCEHCFKEKTYTHRLFSCPCCNYSIYCSESCAEKDKEFHGDECALFVESKRPPSSDTVRFTLRLLLKMRRNGGREADIVLDGDKKIYRRFYDLIDHFDDILHSSNRSQLVEHVYAEILKLMGSESAPDPNYFLEVYGRMVINSFHICDKTTQKVNGFLK
;
A
#
# COMPACT_ATOMS: atom_id res chain seq x y z
N MET A 1 -33.62 -28.88 13.48
CA MET A 1 -33.42 -27.56 14.09
C MET A 1 -31.98 -27.44 14.55
N ALA A 2 -31.14 -26.67 13.85
CA ALA A 2 -29.89 -26.15 14.39
C ALA A 2 -29.77 -24.71 13.86
N LYS A 3 -29.98 -23.76 14.76
CA LYS A 3 -29.98 -22.31 14.52
C LYS A 3 -28.56 -21.82 14.25
N ALA A 4 -28.46 -20.95 13.25
CA ALA A 4 -27.61 -19.76 13.15
C ALA A 4 -26.35 -19.69 14.05
N ILE A 5 -25.18 -19.69 13.40
CA ILE A 5 -24.08 -18.80 13.77
C ILE A 5 -23.61 -18.12 12.48
N GLU A 6 -24.44 -17.18 12.04
CA GLU A 6 -24.09 -16.14 11.08
C GLU A 6 -23.36 -15.05 11.87
N LYS A 7 -22.07 -15.26 12.16
CA LYS A 7 -21.22 -14.28 12.86
C LYS A 7 -20.11 -13.85 11.91
N LYS A 8 -20.30 -12.65 11.33
CA LYS A 8 -19.31 -11.76 10.71
C LYS A 8 -18.12 -12.45 10.00
N ARG A 9 -18.36 -13.00 8.81
CA ARG A 9 -17.28 -13.37 7.87
C ARG A 9 -16.96 -12.19 6.96
N ASN A 10 -15.99 -11.38 7.37
CA ASN A 10 -15.40 -10.30 6.56
C ASN A 10 -13.86 -10.40 6.53
N THR A 11 -13.31 -11.61 6.71
CA THR A 11 -11.88 -11.87 6.46
C THR A 11 -11.76 -12.40 5.04
N LEU A 12 -11.23 -11.58 4.14
CA LEU A 12 -10.77 -12.03 2.82
C LEU A 12 -9.65 -13.04 3.08
N VAL A 13 -9.96 -14.33 2.96
CA VAL A 13 -8.96 -15.39 2.91
C VAL A 13 -8.18 -15.19 1.60
N LEU A 14 -7.03 -14.52 1.70
CA LEU A 14 -6.16 -14.28 0.55
C LEU A 14 -5.55 -15.62 0.13
N SER A 15 -6.07 -16.21 -0.95
CA SER A 15 -5.38 -17.28 -1.67
C SER A 15 -4.09 -16.67 -2.26
N LEU A 16 -2.92 -17.08 -1.77
CA LEU A 16 -1.64 -16.71 -2.36
C LEU A 16 -1.52 -17.39 -3.73
N VAL A 17 -1.91 -16.67 -4.79
CA VAL A 17 -1.44 -16.97 -6.15
C VAL A 17 -0.16 -16.16 -6.34
N LEU A 18 0.99 -16.82 -6.23
CA LEU A 18 2.29 -16.26 -6.62
C LEU A 18 2.37 -16.27 -8.15
N GLU A 19 1.69 -15.35 -8.81
CA GLU A 19 2.02 -15.00 -10.20
C GLU A 19 3.02 -13.84 -10.19
N ARG A 20 4.15 -14.04 -10.88
CA ARG A 20 5.22 -13.05 -11.01
C ARG A 20 4.66 -11.78 -11.69
N SER A 21 4.49 -10.70 -10.94
CA SER A 21 3.95 -9.41 -11.40
C SER A 21 4.88 -8.59 -12.31
N ILE A 22 5.61 -9.21 -13.24
CA ILE A 22 6.45 -8.46 -14.19
C ILE A 22 5.74 -8.26 -15.55
N THR A 23 4.69 -9.03 -15.87
CA THR A 23 4.16 -9.08 -17.24
C THR A 23 2.85 -8.35 -17.51
N SER A 24 2.30 -7.52 -16.60
CA SER A 24 0.99 -6.89 -16.83
C SER A 24 0.90 -5.38 -16.60
N MET A 25 2.00 -4.64 -16.70
CA MET A 25 1.99 -3.17 -16.66
C MET A 25 2.17 -2.51 -18.05
N ASP A 26 2.00 -3.28 -19.14
CA ASP A 26 2.25 -2.81 -20.52
C ASP A 26 1.00 -2.27 -21.25
N GLU A 27 -0.13 -2.00 -20.58
CA GLU A 27 -1.32 -1.47 -21.26
C GLU A 27 -1.48 0.06 -21.10
N GLU A 28 -1.33 0.73 -22.25
CA GLU A 28 -1.88 2.03 -22.67
C GLU A 28 -1.25 3.33 -22.14
N ILE A 29 -0.11 3.71 -22.71
CA ILE A 29 0.22 5.14 -22.89
C ILE A 29 -0.29 5.58 -24.28
N SER A 30 -1.48 6.16 -24.33
CA SER A 30 -1.93 6.96 -25.47
C SER A 30 -1.92 8.45 -25.12
N GLY A 31 -1.11 9.22 -25.87
CA GLY A 31 -1.33 10.64 -26.12
C GLY A 31 -0.93 11.65 -25.03
N GLY A 32 0.28 12.22 -25.16
CA GLY A 32 0.62 13.53 -24.59
C GLY A 32 2.02 13.62 -24.02
N LYS A 33 3.01 14.01 -24.84
CA LYS A 33 4.35 14.39 -24.35
C LYS A 33 4.22 15.69 -23.55
N LEU A 34 4.21 15.60 -22.22
CA LEU A 34 4.52 16.74 -21.36
C LEU A 34 6.02 17.06 -21.48
N PRO A 35 6.46 18.33 -21.44
CA PRO A 35 7.87 18.68 -21.51
C PRO A 35 8.58 18.21 -20.22
N ILE A 36 9.50 17.25 -20.38
CA ILE A 36 10.15 16.46 -19.32
C ILE A 36 11.33 17.21 -18.64
N ASN A 37 11.48 18.52 -18.87
CA ASN A 37 12.73 19.22 -18.54
C ASN A 37 12.75 19.98 -17.20
N GLU A 38 11.74 19.87 -16.33
CA GLU A 38 11.70 20.61 -15.06
C GLU A 38 11.49 19.75 -13.79
N LEU A 39 11.29 18.44 -13.92
CA LEU A 39 11.20 17.54 -12.77
C LEU A 39 12.58 16.89 -12.59
N GLY A 40 13.37 17.36 -11.61
CA GLY A 40 14.76 17.00 -11.33
C GLY A 40 15.10 15.51 -11.13
N ILE A 41 14.19 14.58 -11.46
CA ILE A 41 14.42 13.14 -11.46
C ILE A 41 15.41 12.74 -12.55
N ARG A 42 15.33 13.28 -13.79
CA ARG A 42 16.27 12.89 -14.87
C ARG A 42 17.72 13.32 -14.61
N SER A 43 17.93 14.56 -14.16
CA SER A 43 19.26 15.06 -13.79
C SER A 43 19.82 14.35 -12.55
N TYR A 44 18.94 13.87 -11.66
CA TYR A 44 19.30 13.05 -10.50
C TYR A 44 19.71 11.61 -10.89
N ILE A 45 18.93 10.94 -11.74
CA ILE A 45 19.19 9.56 -12.21
C ILE A 45 20.51 9.47 -12.97
N GLN A 46 20.86 10.49 -13.76
CA GLN A 46 22.12 10.50 -14.53
C GLN A 46 23.36 10.81 -13.67
N GLY A 47 23.19 11.31 -12.44
CA GLY A 47 24.26 11.92 -11.65
C GLY A 47 25.00 11.05 -10.65
N ARG A 48 24.52 9.83 -10.28
CA ARG A 48 25.16 9.04 -9.21
C ARG A 48 25.08 7.53 -9.43
N ARG A 49 26.20 6.93 -9.86
CA ARG A 49 26.44 5.47 -9.87
C ARG A 49 26.75 4.87 -8.48
N ASN A 50 26.73 5.67 -7.41
CA ASN A 50 27.14 5.26 -6.05
C ASN A 50 26.17 5.82 -4.99
N PHE A 51 24.88 5.51 -5.08
CA PHE A 51 23.92 5.83 -4.03
C PHE A 51 23.34 4.54 -3.43
N TYR A 52 24.16 3.85 -2.65
CA TYR A 52 23.61 3.15 -1.50
C TYR A 52 23.27 4.22 -0.46
N PRO A 53 22.00 4.42 -0.06
CA PRO A 53 21.79 4.87 1.29
C PRO A 53 22.31 3.74 2.16
N LYS A 54 23.52 3.90 2.71
CA LYS A 54 23.81 3.36 4.04
C LYS A 54 22.55 3.63 4.85
N LEU A 55 21.92 2.57 5.36
CA LEU A 55 20.90 2.53 6.41
C LEU A 55 20.28 3.90 6.67
N ILE A 56 19.01 4.06 6.26
CA ILE A 56 18.10 5.15 6.66
C ILE A 56 18.72 5.95 7.79
N ASP A 57 19.19 7.17 7.48
CA ASP A 57 19.50 8.11 8.54
C ASP A 57 18.16 8.48 9.18
N GLU A 58 17.72 7.67 10.15
CA GLU A 58 16.49 7.86 10.91
C GLU A 58 16.43 9.30 11.45
N LYS A 59 17.62 9.90 11.69
CA LYS A 59 17.80 11.29 12.16
C LYS A 59 17.42 12.34 11.12
N LYS A 60 17.56 12.07 9.82
CA LYS A 60 17.33 13.05 8.75
C LYS A 60 15.84 13.36 8.54
N TYR A 61 14.97 12.41 8.87
CA TYR A 61 13.51 12.57 8.78
C TYR A 61 12.84 12.69 10.16
N SER A 62 13.57 12.46 11.25
CA SER A 62 13.13 12.81 12.61
C SER A 62 13.64 14.20 13.01
N LYS A 63 12.79 15.22 13.01
CA LYS A 63 13.07 16.45 13.79
C LYS A 63 12.88 16.20 15.30
N ILE A 64 13.55 15.19 15.89
CA ILE A 64 13.55 14.93 17.35
C ILE A 64 14.95 14.38 17.76
N PRO A 65 15.54 14.79 18.90
CA PRO A 65 16.94 14.56 19.23
C PRO A 65 17.22 13.11 19.59
N ILE A 66 18.35 12.59 19.11
CA ILE A 66 18.87 11.29 19.55
C ILE A 66 19.78 11.51 20.74
N VAL A 67 19.29 11.07 21.89
CA VAL A 67 20.07 10.99 23.12
C VAL A 67 21.01 9.79 22.99
N ASN A 68 22.31 10.05 23.09
CA ASN A 68 23.34 9.02 23.22
C ASN A 68 23.22 8.36 24.59
N SER A 69 23.28 7.03 24.67
CA SER A 69 23.93 6.38 25.80
C SER A 69 24.30 4.93 25.49
N ASN A 70 25.52 4.57 25.89
CA ASN A 70 26.04 3.21 25.97
C ASN A 70 25.36 2.43 27.11
N ASP A 71 24.04 2.28 27.09
CA ASP A 71 23.32 1.47 28.07
C ASP A 71 22.21 0.67 27.40
N SER A 72 22.33 -0.65 27.52
CA SER A 72 21.46 -1.69 26.96
C SER A 72 20.08 -1.77 27.62
N SER A 73 19.45 -0.63 27.92
CA SER A 73 18.19 -0.57 28.66
C SER A 73 17.33 0.66 28.38
N VAL A 74 17.54 1.38 27.26
CA VAL A 74 16.72 2.57 26.92
C VAL A 74 16.02 2.44 25.55
N ALA A 75 14.75 1.97 25.63
CA ALA A 75 13.58 2.26 24.80
C ALA A 75 13.64 1.90 23.29
N SER A 76 13.08 0.78 22.79
CA SER A 76 11.72 0.26 22.98
C SER A 76 10.61 1.33 22.89
N SER A 77 10.67 2.20 21.88
CA SER A 77 9.45 2.86 21.39
C SER A 77 8.61 1.85 20.60
N GLU A 78 7.87 1.03 21.36
CA GLU A 78 6.85 0.03 21.00
C GLU A 78 6.62 -0.21 19.49
N LEU A 79 7.18 -1.32 18.99
CA LEU A 79 6.85 -1.88 17.67
C LEU A 79 5.35 -2.22 17.63
N ILE A 80 4.61 -1.71 16.66
CA ILE A 80 3.17 -1.99 16.55
C ILE A 80 3.00 -3.29 15.75
N ILE A 81 2.65 -4.38 16.43
CA ILE A 81 2.40 -5.67 15.80
C ILE A 81 0.92 -5.75 15.37
N LYS A 82 0.63 -5.64 14.07
CA LYS A 82 -0.76 -5.56 13.60
C LYS A 82 -1.43 -6.91 13.43
N ASN A 83 -0.71 -7.93 12.96
CA ASN A 83 -1.31 -9.22 12.63
C ASN A 83 -1.41 -10.21 13.81
N GLU A 84 -0.95 -9.86 15.02
CA GLU A 84 -0.88 -10.82 16.14
C GLU A 84 -2.26 -11.40 16.52
N GLN A 85 -3.28 -10.55 16.60
CA GLN A 85 -4.64 -10.98 16.95
C GLN A 85 -5.22 -11.93 15.90
N LEU A 86 -4.97 -11.68 14.62
CA LEU A 86 -5.43 -12.53 13.52
C LEU A 86 -4.73 -13.90 13.56
N LEU A 87 -3.42 -13.91 13.79
CA LEU A 87 -2.66 -15.15 13.90
C LEU A 87 -3.15 -16.02 15.07
N LYS A 88 -3.54 -15.38 16.20
CA LYS A 88 -4.18 -16.02 17.35
C LYS A 88 -5.58 -16.55 17.01
N GLU A 89 -6.41 -15.76 16.34
CA GLU A 89 -7.78 -16.14 15.97
C GLU A 89 -7.81 -17.36 15.03
N TYR A 90 -6.89 -17.40 14.06
CA TYR A 90 -6.87 -18.44 13.02
C TYR A 90 -6.00 -19.66 13.37
N ASN A 91 -5.40 -19.69 14.56
CA ASN A 91 -4.52 -20.76 15.03
C ASN A 91 -3.49 -21.21 13.95
N THR A 92 -2.80 -20.21 13.39
CA THR A 92 -1.89 -20.38 12.23
C THR A 92 -0.55 -21.03 12.60
N PHE A 93 -0.25 -21.18 13.90
CA PHE A 93 0.95 -21.83 14.40
C PHE A 93 0.63 -23.28 14.76
N LYS A 94 0.74 -24.19 13.78
CA LYS A 94 0.56 -25.64 13.98
C LYS A 94 1.87 -26.37 13.74
N ASP A 95 2.20 -27.31 14.62
CA ASP A 95 3.37 -28.18 14.47
C ASP A 95 3.22 -29.16 13.29
N THR A 96 1.98 -29.44 12.88
CA THR A 96 1.66 -30.28 11.71
C THR A 96 0.64 -29.56 10.83
N VAL A 97 0.90 -29.54 9.52
CA VAL A 97 0.07 -28.88 8.51
C VAL A 97 -0.65 -29.94 7.69
N THR A 98 -1.95 -29.77 7.51
CA THR A 98 -2.80 -30.61 6.65
C THR A 98 -3.46 -29.79 5.54
N ALA A 99 -3.96 -30.47 4.50
CA ALA A 99 -4.62 -29.81 3.38
C ALA A 99 -5.85 -29.00 3.86
N GLY A 100 -5.89 -27.72 3.50
CA GLY A 100 -6.95 -26.79 3.93
C GLY A 100 -6.60 -25.98 5.19
N ASP A 101 -5.46 -26.23 5.83
CA ASP A 101 -4.99 -25.40 6.94
C ASP A 101 -4.62 -23.99 6.49
N ILE A 102 -4.94 -23.02 7.34
CA ILE A 102 -4.57 -21.63 7.16
C ILE A 102 -3.19 -21.42 7.77
N LEU A 103 -2.20 -21.20 6.91
CA LEU A 103 -0.80 -21.00 7.35
C LEU A 103 -0.52 -19.57 7.77
N PHE A 104 -1.25 -18.61 7.20
CA PHE A 104 -0.99 -17.21 7.41
C PHE A 104 -2.24 -16.39 7.15
N VAL A 105 -2.48 -15.41 8.01
CA VAL A 105 -3.50 -14.37 7.84
C VAL A 105 -2.85 -13.04 8.13
N ALA A 106 -3.09 -12.07 7.26
CA ALA A 106 -2.71 -10.69 7.48
C ALA A 106 -3.78 -9.76 6.95
N GLU A 107 -3.91 -8.63 7.62
CA GLU A 107 -4.55 -7.47 7.03
C GLU A 107 -3.58 -6.80 6.07
N PRO A 108 -4.08 -6.21 4.98
CA PRO A 108 -3.22 -5.48 4.08
C PRO A 108 -2.68 -4.20 4.70
N PHE A 109 -1.41 -3.91 4.44
CA PHE A 109 -0.77 -2.67 4.89
C PHE A 109 -1.47 -1.44 4.31
N VAL A 110 -1.77 -1.47 3.01
CA VAL A 110 -2.51 -0.47 2.24
C VAL A 110 -3.32 -1.18 1.18
N PHE A 111 -4.42 -0.57 0.74
CA PHE A 111 -5.22 -1.07 -0.37
C PHE A 111 -5.98 -0.04 -1.17
N VAL A 112 -6.27 -0.39 -2.42
CA VAL A 112 -7.23 0.33 -3.28
C VAL A 112 -8.13 -0.64 -4.03
N PRO A 113 -9.45 -0.40 -4.12
CA PRO A 113 -10.25 -1.01 -5.17
C PRO A 113 -9.85 -0.45 -6.54
N SER A 114 -9.98 -1.28 -7.57
CA SER A 114 -9.68 -0.84 -8.93
C SER A 114 -10.65 0.26 -9.36
N THR A 115 -10.10 1.30 -9.97
CA THR A 115 -10.81 2.39 -10.65
C THR A 115 -11.80 1.86 -11.68
N ALA A 116 -11.50 0.74 -12.35
CA ALA A 116 -12.40 0.06 -13.29
C ALA A 116 -13.68 -0.49 -12.61
N THR A 117 -13.60 -0.80 -11.31
CA THR A 117 -14.73 -1.32 -10.52
C THR A 117 -15.40 -0.25 -9.66
N ARG A 118 -15.03 1.03 -9.83
CA ARG A 118 -15.58 2.14 -9.06
C ARG A 118 -17.10 2.20 -9.23
N GLY A 119 -17.82 2.24 -8.11
CA GLY A 119 -19.28 2.27 -8.09
C GLY A 119 -19.95 0.90 -8.29
N LEU A 120 -19.17 -0.14 -8.56
CA LEU A 120 -19.61 -1.53 -8.55
C LEU A 120 -19.26 -2.22 -7.24
N ARG A 121 -18.24 -1.76 -6.49
CA ARG A 121 -17.83 -2.36 -5.22
C ARG A 121 -17.69 -1.32 -4.12
N CYS A 122 -17.92 -1.76 -2.89
CA CYS A 122 -17.64 -0.96 -1.71
C CYS A 122 -16.12 -0.78 -1.54
N GLU A 123 -15.69 0.45 -1.27
CA GLU A 123 -14.28 0.79 -1.12
C GLU A 123 -13.58 0.08 0.03
N HIS A 124 -14.30 -0.20 1.13
CA HIS A 124 -13.72 -0.86 2.29
C HIS A 124 -13.78 -2.39 2.23
N CYS A 125 -14.96 -2.95 1.95
CA CYS A 125 -15.21 -4.38 2.10
C CYS A 125 -15.23 -5.16 0.78
N PHE A 126 -15.02 -4.48 -0.36
CA PHE A 126 -14.97 -5.04 -1.71
C PHE A 126 -16.24 -5.77 -2.18
N LYS A 127 -17.31 -5.77 -1.37
CA LYS A 127 -18.59 -6.36 -1.73
C LYS A 127 -19.18 -5.62 -2.91
N GLU A 128 -19.66 -6.42 -3.86
CA GLU A 128 -20.29 -5.93 -5.07
C GLU A 128 -21.67 -5.33 -4.78
N LYS A 129 -22.02 -4.32 -5.56
CA LYS A 129 -23.32 -3.69 -5.56
C LYS A 129 -24.35 -4.71 -6.01
N THR A 130 -25.36 -4.92 -5.18
CA THR A 130 -26.52 -5.76 -5.52
C THR A 130 -27.80 -4.97 -5.30
N TYR A 131 -28.94 -5.58 -5.62
CA TYR A 131 -30.24 -4.98 -5.34
C TYR A 131 -30.49 -4.75 -3.84
N THR A 132 -29.96 -5.63 -2.98
CA THR A 132 -30.00 -5.51 -1.51
C THR A 132 -28.79 -4.77 -0.93
N HIS A 133 -27.70 -4.64 -1.69
CA HIS A 133 -26.46 -4.01 -1.27
C HIS A 133 -26.21 -2.75 -2.10
N ARG A 134 -26.92 -1.68 -1.73
CA ARG A 134 -26.74 -0.38 -2.38
C ARG A 134 -25.46 0.27 -1.92
N LEU A 135 -24.89 1.09 -2.80
CA LEU A 135 -23.71 1.89 -2.52
C LEU A 135 -24.06 3.37 -2.57
N PHE A 136 -23.40 4.18 -1.75
CA PHE A 136 -23.48 5.63 -1.74
C PHE A 136 -22.08 6.25 -1.82
N SER A 137 -21.98 7.41 -2.45
CA SER A 137 -20.71 8.14 -2.56
C SER A 137 -20.40 8.91 -1.28
N CYS A 138 -19.10 9.07 -0.98
CA CYS A 138 -18.62 9.98 0.03
C CYS A 138 -19.14 11.40 -0.27
N PRO A 139 -19.83 12.06 0.67
CA PRO A 139 -20.43 13.37 0.42
C PRO A 139 -19.40 14.49 0.23
N CYS A 140 -18.16 14.29 0.68
CA CYS A 140 -17.09 15.28 0.59
C CYS A 140 -16.43 15.27 -0.79
N CYS A 141 -15.82 14.15 -1.20
CA CYS A 141 -15.07 14.07 -2.46
C CYS A 141 -15.90 13.55 -3.64
N ASN A 142 -17.08 12.97 -3.41
CA ASN A 142 -17.91 12.28 -4.40
C ASN A 142 -17.21 11.15 -5.19
N TYR A 143 -16.01 10.73 -4.75
CA TYR A 143 -15.19 9.74 -5.44
C TYR A 143 -15.33 8.35 -4.82
N SER A 144 -15.03 8.22 -3.52
CA SER A 144 -15.06 6.95 -2.80
C SER A 144 -16.51 6.53 -2.53
N ILE A 145 -16.81 5.23 -2.64
CA ILE A 145 -18.17 4.68 -2.60
C ILE A 145 -18.27 3.56 -1.56
N TYR A 146 -19.30 3.60 -0.71
CA TYR A 146 -19.45 2.70 0.42
C TYR A 146 -20.84 2.05 0.47
N CYS A 147 -20.93 0.87 1.08
CA CYS A 147 -22.21 0.20 1.29
C CYS A 147 -22.89 0.54 2.62
N SER A 148 -22.14 1.12 3.57
CA SER A 148 -22.63 1.53 4.88
C SER A 148 -21.71 2.58 5.48
N GLU A 149 -22.24 3.38 6.40
CA GLU A 149 -21.44 4.33 7.20
C GLU A 149 -20.34 3.61 7.98
N SER A 150 -20.60 2.39 8.46
CA SER A 150 -19.57 1.57 9.11
C SER A 150 -18.40 1.24 8.18
N CYS A 151 -18.64 1.00 6.89
CA CYS A 151 -17.55 0.80 5.93
C CYS A 151 -16.80 2.11 5.63
N ALA A 152 -17.51 3.24 5.57
CA ALA A 152 -16.87 4.55 5.40
C ALA A 152 -15.97 4.89 6.60
N GLU A 153 -16.44 4.68 7.84
CA GLU A 153 -15.65 4.97 9.04
C GLU A 153 -14.43 4.06 9.16
N LYS A 154 -14.52 2.78 8.75
CA LYS A 154 -13.35 1.88 8.74
C LYS A 154 -12.33 2.21 7.65
N ASP A 155 -12.78 2.69 6.49
CA ASP A 155 -11.85 3.15 5.43
C ASP A 155 -11.26 4.52 5.74
N LYS A 156 -11.76 5.26 6.75
CA LYS A 156 -11.29 6.60 7.12
C LYS A 156 -9.78 6.68 7.40
N GLU A 157 -9.17 5.61 7.90
CA GLU A 157 -7.71 5.52 8.04
C GLU A 157 -7.01 5.76 6.69
N PHE A 158 -7.52 5.18 5.60
CA PHE A 158 -6.96 5.36 4.27
C PHE A 158 -7.57 6.56 3.53
N HIS A 159 -8.90 6.69 3.61
CA HIS A 159 -9.69 7.67 2.86
C HIS A 159 -9.55 9.09 3.38
N GLY A 160 -9.38 9.30 4.69
CA GLY A 160 -9.49 10.63 5.30
C GLY A 160 -8.59 11.68 4.64
N ASP A 161 -7.29 11.37 4.50
CA ASP A 161 -6.34 12.29 3.87
C ASP A 161 -6.49 12.34 2.34
N GLU A 162 -6.73 11.20 1.66
CA GLU A 162 -6.95 11.23 0.20
C GLU A 162 -8.23 12.01 -0.18
N CYS A 163 -9.24 12.00 0.68
CA CYS A 163 -10.51 12.70 0.48
C CYS A 163 -10.26 14.21 0.40
N ALA A 164 -9.50 14.75 1.35
CA ALA A 164 -9.12 16.16 1.36
C ALA A 164 -8.33 16.53 0.09
N LEU A 165 -7.38 15.68 -0.32
CA LEU A 165 -6.60 15.91 -1.53
C LEU A 165 -7.45 15.87 -2.81
N PHE A 166 -8.43 14.98 -2.92
CA PHE A 166 -9.34 14.95 -4.07
C PHE A 166 -10.22 16.20 -4.13
N VAL A 167 -10.65 16.73 -2.98
CA VAL A 167 -11.42 17.99 -2.92
C VAL A 167 -10.54 19.18 -3.31
N GLU A 168 -9.33 19.28 -2.75
CA GLU A 168 -8.41 20.39 -2.97
C GLU A 168 -7.88 20.43 -4.40
N SER A 169 -7.38 19.30 -4.90
CA SER A 169 -6.85 19.19 -6.26
C SER A 169 -7.95 19.21 -7.33
N LYS A 170 -9.21 18.98 -6.94
CA LYS A 170 -10.37 18.77 -7.82
C LYS A 170 -10.13 17.69 -8.88
N ARG A 171 -9.31 16.70 -8.54
CA ARG A 171 -8.90 15.63 -9.46
C ARG A 171 -8.99 14.28 -8.76
N PRO A 172 -9.68 13.29 -9.36
CA PRO A 172 -9.49 11.91 -8.97
C PRO A 172 -8.10 11.40 -9.38
N PRO A 173 -7.63 10.30 -8.80
CA PRO A 173 -6.38 9.67 -9.23
C PRO A 173 -6.53 9.16 -10.68
N SER A 174 -5.46 9.29 -11.46
CA SER A 174 -5.42 8.91 -12.88
C SER A 174 -5.30 7.40 -13.11
N SER A 175 -4.82 6.64 -12.13
CA SER A 175 -4.71 5.18 -12.19
C SER A 175 -4.75 4.52 -10.82
N ASP A 176 -4.96 3.20 -10.79
CA ASP A 176 -4.87 2.38 -9.57
C ASP A 176 -3.49 2.52 -8.91
N THR A 177 -2.41 2.48 -9.71
CA THR A 177 -1.04 2.65 -9.23
C THR A 177 -0.84 4.00 -8.55
N VAL A 178 -1.35 5.09 -9.13
CA VAL A 178 -1.26 6.43 -8.54
C VAL A 178 -2.01 6.50 -7.22
N ARG A 179 -3.24 5.98 -7.16
CA ARG A 179 -4.03 5.97 -5.92
C ARG A 179 -3.40 5.11 -4.84
N PHE A 180 -2.88 3.95 -5.21
CA PHE A 180 -2.21 3.03 -4.30
C PHE A 180 -0.95 3.66 -3.71
N THR A 181 -0.13 4.27 -4.57
CA THR A 181 1.05 5.03 -4.17
C THR A 181 0.68 6.19 -3.24
N LEU A 182 -0.40 6.92 -3.54
CA LEU A 182 -0.89 8.00 -2.68
C LEU A 182 -1.26 7.51 -1.28
N ARG A 183 -2.11 6.47 -1.17
CA ARG A 183 -2.50 5.90 0.13
C ARG A 183 -1.28 5.38 0.90
N LEU A 184 -0.30 4.80 0.20
CA LEU A 184 0.94 4.36 0.79
C LEU A 184 1.74 5.52 1.39
N LEU A 185 1.99 6.57 0.61
CA LEU A 185 2.72 7.75 1.08
C LEU A 185 2.04 8.43 2.27
N LEU A 186 0.71 8.53 2.26
CA LEU A 186 -0.08 9.07 3.37
C LEU A 186 0.05 8.21 4.63
N LYS A 187 0.02 6.88 4.49
CA LYS A 187 0.28 5.96 5.60
C LYS A 187 1.71 6.11 6.13
N MET A 188 2.69 6.23 5.25
CA MET A 188 4.09 6.42 5.62
C MET A 188 4.30 7.74 6.40
N ARG A 189 3.63 8.82 5.98
CA ARG A 189 3.63 10.11 6.69
C ARG A 189 3.11 10.00 8.13
N ARG A 190 2.23 9.04 8.41
CA ARG A 190 1.69 8.75 9.75
C ARG A 190 2.52 7.72 10.53
N ASN A 191 3.79 7.56 10.16
CA ASN A 191 4.73 6.58 10.73
C ASN A 191 4.32 5.12 10.51
N GLY A 192 3.57 4.82 9.45
CA GLY A 192 3.14 3.46 9.11
C GLY A 192 4.30 2.49 8.91
N GLY A 193 5.49 2.97 8.53
CA GLY A 193 6.69 2.13 8.42
C GLY A 193 7.19 1.53 9.74
N ARG A 194 6.64 1.93 10.90
CA ARG A 194 6.91 1.30 12.20
C ARG A 194 5.97 0.13 12.50
N GLU A 195 4.89 -0.02 11.73
CA GLU A 195 4.03 -1.21 11.83
C GLU A 195 4.83 -2.42 11.37
N ALA A 196 4.74 -3.49 12.15
CA ALA A 196 5.39 -4.75 11.85
C ALA A 196 4.37 -5.88 11.81
N ASP A 197 4.61 -6.81 10.91
CA ASP A 197 3.94 -8.10 10.89
C ASP A 197 4.88 -9.18 11.42
N ILE A 198 4.29 -10.16 12.10
CA ILE A 198 4.97 -11.41 12.42
C ILE A 198 4.98 -12.26 11.14
N VAL A 199 6.18 -12.66 10.72
CA VAL A 199 6.43 -13.61 9.64
C VAL A 199 7.14 -14.83 10.21
N LEU A 200 6.96 -15.98 9.56
CA LEU A 200 7.61 -17.24 9.94
C LEU A 200 8.86 -17.46 9.08
N ASP A 201 9.97 -17.76 9.75
CA ASP A 201 11.20 -18.29 9.16
C ASP A 201 11.54 -19.62 9.84
N GLY A 202 11.03 -20.71 9.26
CA GLY A 202 10.94 -22.00 9.94
C GLY A 202 10.10 -21.89 11.22
N ASP A 203 10.66 -22.32 12.35
CA ASP A 203 10.01 -22.24 13.67
C ASP A 203 10.17 -20.85 14.34
N LYS A 204 10.91 -19.93 13.72
CA LYS A 204 11.19 -18.61 14.30
C LYS A 204 10.19 -17.58 13.84
N LYS A 205 9.67 -16.81 14.80
CA LYS A 205 8.92 -15.59 14.54
C LYS A 205 9.89 -14.46 14.29
N ILE A 206 9.81 -13.85 13.11
CA ILE A 206 10.53 -12.63 12.77
C ILE A 206 9.54 -11.48 12.62
N TYR A 207 9.97 -10.28 12.97
CA TYR A 207 9.18 -9.07 12.77
C TYR A 207 9.65 -8.41 11.48
N ARG A 208 8.71 -8.14 10.58
CA ARG A 208 8.98 -7.49 9.30
C ARG A 208 8.15 -6.23 9.18
N ARG A 209 8.83 -5.10 8.96
CA ARG A 209 8.23 -3.80 8.67
C ARG A 209 8.33 -3.49 7.19
N PHE A 210 7.68 -2.40 6.77
CA PHE A 210 7.80 -1.88 5.41
C PHE A 210 9.26 -1.60 5.01
N TYR A 211 10.07 -1.06 5.93
CA TYR A 211 11.48 -0.75 5.66
C TYR A 211 12.37 -1.99 5.51
N ASP A 212 11.87 -3.16 5.92
CA ASP A 212 12.59 -4.43 5.80
C ASP A 212 12.29 -5.12 4.44
N LEU A 213 11.44 -4.53 3.59
CA LEU A 213 11.16 -5.02 2.23
C LEU A 213 12.35 -4.84 1.28
N ILE A 214 12.32 -5.48 0.12
CA ILE A 214 13.32 -5.25 -0.95
C ILE A 214 12.76 -4.21 -1.92
N ASP A 215 13.59 -3.26 -2.37
CA ASP A 215 13.17 -2.13 -3.22
C ASP A 215 13.55 -2.25 -4.71
N HIS A 216 14.48 -3.16 -5.09
CA HIS A 216 15.08 -3.31 -6.43
C HIS A 216 15.24 -1.98 -7.20
N PHE A 217 15.68 -0.93 -6.49
CA PHE A 217 15.77 0.43 -7.05
C PHE A 217 16.71 0.49 -8.27
N ASP A 218 17.86 -0.19 -8.19
CA ASP A 218 18.84 -0.21 -9.27
C ASP A 218 18.24 -0.79 -10.56
N ASP A 219 17.48 -1.88 -10.44
CA ASP A 219 16.82 -2.54 -11.58
C ASP A 219 15.74 -1.66 -12.22
N ILE A 220 15.07 -0.82 -11.42
CA ILE A 220 14.07 0.14 -11.89
C ILE A 220 14.75 1.27 -12.67
N LEU A 221 15.84 1.83 -12.14
CA LEU A 221 16.55 2.93 -12.79
C LEU A 221 17.29 2.52 -14.05
N HIS A 222 17.80 1.29 -14.11
CA HIS A 222 18.48 0.78 -15.30
C HIS A 222 17.51 0.38 -16.42
N SER A 223 16.20 0.42 -16.18
CA SER A 223 15.16 0.19 -17.18
C SER A 223 14.52 1.51 -17.64
N SER A 224 14.59 1.81 -18.94
CA SER A 224 14.00 3.04 -19.50
C SER A 224 12.49 3.10 -19.36
N ASN A 225 11.80 1.96 -19.44
CA ASN A 225 10.34 1.91 -19.34
C ASN A 225 9.89 2.09 -17.90
N ARG A 226 10.57 1.43 -16.94
CA ARG A 226 10.23 1.52 -15.52
C ARG A 226 10.55 2.89 -14.95
N SER A 227 11.66 3.50 -15.35
CA SER A 227 12.01 4.87 -14.94
C SER A 227 10.99 5.90 -15.44
N GLN A 228 10.50 5.78 -16.68
CA GLN A 228 9.41 6.63 -17.19
C GLN A 228 8.11 6.47 -16.39
N LEU A 229 7.79 5.23 -15.97
CA LEU A 229 6.61 4.98 -15.14
C LEU A 229 6.73 5.63 -13.76
N VAL A 230 7.90 5.55 -13.11
CA VAL A 230 8.20 6.24 -11.85
C VAL A 230 8.00 7.75 -12.02
N GLU A 231 8.60 8.34 -13.06
CA GLU A 231 8.49 9.78 -13.36
C GLU A 231 7.02 10.19 -13.54
N HIS A 232 6.26 9.40 -14.29
CA HIS A 232 4.83 9.62 -14.50
C HIS A 232 4.04 9.57 -13.19
N VAL A 233 4.22 8.52 -12.38
CA VAL A 233 3.51 8.39 -11.10
C VAL A 233 3.89 9.53 -10.15
N TYR A 234 5.15 9.92 -10.08
CA TYR A 234 5.56 11.04 -9.23
C TYR A 234 4.94 12.37 -9.67
N ALA A 235 4.86 12.62 -10.99
CA ALA A 235 4.20 13.81 -11.52
C ALA A 235 2.71 13.85 -11.14
N GLU A 236 2.01 12.71 -11.16
CA GLU A 236 0.62 12.61 -10.72
C GLU A 236 0.48 12.82 -9.21
N ILE A 237 1.41 12.31 -8.41
CA ILE A 237 1.47 12.57 -6.97
C ILE A 237 1.65 14.06 -6.68
N LEU A 238 2.52 14.76 -7.42
CA LEU A 238 2.70 16.21 -7.29
C LEU A 238 1.40 16.97 -7.61
N LYS A 239 0.63 16.53 -8.61
CA LYS A 239 -0.67 17.13 -8.95
C LYS A 239 -1.74 16.93 -7.88
N LEU A 240 -1.69 15.81 -7.16
CA LEU A 240 -2.65 15.47 -6.10
C LEU A 240 -2.27 16.07 -4.75
N MET A 241 -1.00 16.03 -4.37
CA MET A 241 -0.51 16.47 -3.06
C MET A 241 -0.05 17.93 -3.04
N GLY A 242 0.33 18.49 -4.20
CA GLY A 242 1.05 19.76 -4.27
C GLY A 242 2.56 19.59 -3.99
N SER A 243 3.38 20.44 -4.59
CA SER A 243 4.85 20.35 -4.51
C SER A 243 5.41 20.52 -3.09
N GLU A 244 4.74 21.31 -2.24
CA GLU A 244 5.18 21.56 -0.86
C GLU A 244 4.89 20.37 0.08
N SER A 245 3.84 19.60 -0.22
CA SER A 245 3.42 18.48 0.62
C SER A 245 3.90 17.12 0.08
N ALA A 246 4.23 17.02 -1.20
CA ALA A 246 4.77 15.81 -1.80
C ALA A 246 6.12 15.42 -1.16
N PRO A 247 6.43 14.12 -1.05
CA PRO A 247 7.70 13.67 -0.52
C PRO A 247 8.88 14.07 -1.41
N ASP A 248 10.07 14.12 -0.81
CA ASP A 248 11.34 14.18 -1.55
C ASP A 248 11.39 13.06 -2.62
N PRO A 249 11.89 13.33 -3.84
CA PRO A 249 11.92 12.34 -4.91
C PRO A 249 12.66 11.04 -4.56
N ASN A 250 13.69 11.09 -3.70
CA ASN A 250 14.45 9.90 -3.33
C ASN A 250 13.65 9.02 -2.38
N TYR A 251 13.00 9.65 -1.40
CA TYR A 251 12.10 8.94 -0.50
C TYR A 251 10.91 8.34 -1.27
N PHE A 252 10.36 9.10 -2.23
CA PHE A 252 9.33 8.58 -3.13
C PHE A 252 9.80 7.33 -3.87
N LEU A 253 10.97 7.38 -4.49
CA LEU A 253 11.50 6.28 -5.28
C LEU A 253 11.79 5.04 -4.43
N GLU A 254 12.30 5.20 -3.21
CA GLU A 254 12.48 4.09 -2.27
C GLU A 254 11.14 3.41 -1.94
N VAL A 255 10.14 4.22 -1.56
CA VAL A 255 8.79 3.71 -1.22
C VAL A 255 8.14 3.05 -2.44
N TYR A 256 8.26 3.66 -3.61
CA TYR A 256 7.72 3.14 -4.87
C TYR A 256 8.42 1.83 -5.29
N GLY A 257 9.74 1.74 -5.13
CA GLY A 257 10.50 0.52 -5.42
C GLY A 257 9.97 -0.66 -4.59
N ARG A 258 9.92 -0.48 -3.26
CA ARG A 258 9.33 -1.48 -2.34
C ARG A 258 7.90 -1.82 -2.74
N MET A 259 7.11 -0.83 -3.13
CA MET A 259 5.73 -1.02 -3.56
C MET A 259 5.60 -1.94 -4.77
N VAL A 260 6.35 -1.70 -5.85
CA VAL A 260 6.16 -2.45 -7.11
C VAL A 260 6.61 -3.90 -7.04
N ILE A 261 7.49 -4.26 -6.10
CA ILE A 261 7.98 -5.64 -5.93
C ILE A 261 7.12 -6.44 -4.96
N ASN A 262 6.59 -5.76 -3.93
CA ASN A 262 5.94 -6.42 -2.79
C ASN A 262 4.41 -6.25 -2.82
N SER A 263 3.85 -5.71 -3.91
CA SER A 263 2.40 -5.55 -4.07
C SER A 263 1.75 -6.76 -4.75
N PHE A 264 0.51 -7.03 -4.35
CA PHE A 264 -0.31 -8.12 -4.84
C PHE A 264 -1.63 -7.60 -5.41
N HIS A 265 -2.20 -8.34 -6.35
CA HIS A 265 -3.57 -8.14 -6.82
C HIS A 265 -4.52 -8.99 -5.97
N ILE A 266 -5.65 -8.43 -5.54
CA ILE A 266 -6.77 -9.21 -5.01
C ILE A 266 -7.66 -9.58 -6.19
N CYS A 267 -8.12 -10.82 -6.25
CA CYS A 267 -9.03 -11.25 -7.30
C CYS A 267 -10.32 -11.77 -6.66
N ASP A 268 -11.46 -11.50 -7.30
CA ASP A 268 -12.70 -12.20 -6.95
C ASP A 268 -12.71 -13.61 -7.59
N LYS A 269 -13.61 -14.48 -7.10
CA LYS A 269 -13.84 -15.86 -7.54
C LYS A 269 -14.13 -16.00 -9.04
N THR A 270 -14.51 -14.91 -9.69
CA THR A 270 -14.87 -14.82 -11.12
C THR A 270 -13.77 -14.21 -11.99
N THR A 271 -12.54 -14.04 -11.48
CA THR A 271 -11.38 -13.49 -12.23
C THR A 271 -11.58 -12.07 -12.76
N GLN A 272 -12.15 -11.17 -11.95
CA GLN A 272 -11.98 -9.73 -12.17
C GLN A 272 -10.97 -9.18 -11.17
N LYS A 273 -9.87 -8.63 -11.70
CA LYS A 273 -8.74 -8.07 -10.95
C LYS A 273 -9.20 -6.90 -10.08
N VAL A 274 -8.90 -6.95 -8.79
CA VAL A 274 -9.02 -5.86 -7.81
C VAL A 274 -7.60 -5.50 -7.37
N ASN A 275 -7.01 -4.49 -8.00
CA ASN A 275 -5.56 -4.28 -7.94
C ASN A 275 -5.04 -3.74 -6.60
N GLY A 276 -3.90 -4.27 -6.11
CA GLY A 276 -2.90 -3.56 -5.30
C GLY A 276 -3.06 -3.58 -3.77
N PHE A 277 -2.27 -4.41 -3.10
CA PHE A 277 -2.09 -4.44 -1.64
C PHE A 277 -0.64 -4.75 -1.29
N LEU A 278 -0.10 -4.09 -0.27
CA LEU A 278 1.25 -4.36 0.26
C LEU A 278 1.10 -5.24 1.50
N LYS A 279 1.96 -6.26 1.60
CA LYS A 279 2.15 -7.05 2.82
C LYS A 279 3.49 -6.72 3.46
#